data_AF-D9Y0C9-F1
#
_entry.id   AF-D9Y0C9-F1
#
_cell.length_a   1.000
_cell.length_b   1.000
_cell.length_c   1.000
_cell.angle_alpha   90.00
_cell.angle_beta   90.00
_cell.angle_gamma   90.00
#
_symmetry.space_group_name_H-M   'P 1'
#
loop_
_entity.id
_entity.type
_entity.pdbx_description
1 polymer ?
#
loop_
_entity_poly.entity_id
_entity_poly.type
_entity_poly.pdbx_seq_one_letter_code
_entity_poly.pdbx_strand_id
1 'polypeptide(L)'
;MADTDPTGPVMDRDEVDRALARLGAEHEAIETSLLALQDHAGRRLLEGARLTGLTEERWTAAEASITLLWTCFDAYTDALRTARDIRARRRWSSREDLVELTELLRGDPVALAGGSPGRLSERYSLAALVDRMNELYASSLDMVVAADAVWSALPARIDLLAAELQRTSRLAHSVGVRPGEHPAGDDLERITRTLTRLREQVVSDPLAYWKRAEKQFGARRRTARHHGLRP
;
A
#
# COMPACT_ATOMS: atom_id res chain seq x y z
N MET A 1 9.94 -20.66 41.69
CA MET A 1 10.15 -20.71 40.23
C MET A 1 8.86 -21.22 39.61
N ALA A 2 8.03 -20.31 39.10
CA ALA A 2 6.89 -20.66 38.26
C ALA A 2 7.34 -20.41 36.82
N ASP A 3 7.52 -21.49 36.09
CA ASP A 3 7.87 -21.48 34.67
C ASP A 3 6.58 -21.12 33.92
N THR A 4 6.44 -19.86 33.54
CA THR A 4 5.37 -19.43 32.62
C THR A 4 5.78 -19.87 31.22
N ASP A 5 5.38 -21.09 30.86
CA ASP A 5 5.36 -21.53 29.47
C ASP A 5 4.56 -20.48 28.66
N PRO A 6 5.18 -19.78 27.68
CA PRO A 6 4.55 -18.68 26.95
C PRO A 6 3.27 -19.09 26.20
N THR A 7 2.99 -20.39 26.11
CA THR A 7 1.91 -20.97 25.33
C THR A 7 0.58 -21.10 26.10
N GLY A 8 0.58 -20.89 27.42
CA GLY A 8 -0.59 -21.10 28.28
C GLY A 8 -1.05 -22.57 28.35
N PRO A 9 -2.16 -22.89 29.03
CA PRO A 9 -2.66 -24.26 29.09
C PRO A 9 -3.03 -24.79 27.70
N VAL A 10 -2.78 -26.10 27.48
CA VAL A 10 -3.09 -26.85 26.25
C VAL A 10 -4.54 -26.62 25.85
N MET A 11 -4.76 -26.23 24.60
CA MET A 11 -6.09 -25.95 24.08
C MET A 11 -6.95 -27.21 24.04
N ASP A 12 -8.25 -27.05 24.30
CA ASP A 12 -9.21 -28.11 24.03
C ASP A 12 -9.58 -28.17 22.53
N ARG A 13 -10.34 -29.21 22.14
CA ARG A 13 -10.69 -29.43 20.72
C ARG A 13 -11.55 -28.32 20.13
N ASP A 14 -12.50 -27.81 20.91
CA ASP A 14 -13.43 -26.77 20.45
C ASP A 14 -12.71 -25.42 20.35
N GLU A 15 -11.73 -25.17 21.20
CA GLU A 15 -10.80 -24.05 21.11
C GLU A 15 -9.94 -24.12 19.86
N VAL A 16 -9.34 -25.29 19.57
CA VAL A 16 -8.55 -25.52 18.36
C VAL A 16 -9.39 -25.31 17.10
N ASP A 17 -10.59 -25.91 17.04
CA ASP A 17 -11.46 -25.80 15.87
C ASP A 17 -11.91 -24.36 15.63
N ARG A 18 -12.25 -23.61 16.69
CA ARG A 18 -12.53 -22.17 16.59
C ARG A 18 -11.33 -21.36 16.15
N ALA A 19 -10.12 -21.71 16.60
CA ALA A 19 -8.90 -21.02 16.18
C ALA A 19 -8.59 -21.27 14.70
N LEU A 20 -8.67 -22.52 14.23
CA LEU A 20 -8.47 -22.88 12.83
C LEU A 20 -9.53 -22.23 11.92
N ALA A 21 -10.79 -22.16 12.37
CA ALA A 21 -11.84 -21.47 11.63
C ALA A 21 -11.54 -19.97 11.48
N ARG A 22 -11.11 -19.29 12.57
CA ARG A 22 -10.70 -17.87 12.48
C ARG A 22 -9.50 -17.66 11.55
N LEU A 23 -8.45 -18.46 11.70
CA LEU A 23 -7.25 -18.34 10.88
C LEU A 23 -7.54 -18.62 9.39
N GLY A 24 -8.51 -19.51 9.12
CA GLY A 24 -9.01 -19.73 7.77
C GLY A 24 -9.72 -18.51 7.18
N ALA A 25 -10.62 -17.87 7.94
CA ALA A 25 -11.27 -16.64 7.48
C ALA A 25 -10.27 -15.48 7.31
N GLU A 26 -9.29 -15.37 8.19
CA GLU A 26 -8.21 -14.39 8.09
C GLU A 26 -7.33 -14.65 6.86
N HIS A 27 -7.00 -15.91 6.57
CA HIS A 27 -6.26 -16.31 5.37
C HIS A 27 -6.97 -15.85 4.09
N GLU A 28 -8.27 -16.14 3.96
CA GLU A 28 -9.06 -15.76 2.78
C GLU A 28 -9.16 -14.22 2.64
N ALA A 29 -9.30 -13.51 3.76
CA ALA A 29 -9.34 -12.04 3.75
C ALA A 29 -8.01 -11.44 3.29
N ILE A 30 -6.89 -11.96 3.81
CA ILE A 30 -5.54 -11.54 3.41
C ILE A 30 -5.30 -11.85 1.94
N GLU A 31 -5.62 -13.06 1.48
CA GLU A 31 -5.48 -13.46 0.07
C GLU A 31 -6.22 -12.48 -0.85
N THR A 32 -7.48 -12.19 -0.53
CA THR A 32 -8.31 -11.23 -1.28
C THR A 32 -7.66 -9.85 -1.34
N SER A 33 -7.14 -9.36 -0.21
CA SER A 33 -6.44 -8.07 -0.15
C SER A 33 -5.16 -8.06 -0.98
N LEU A 34 -4.37 -9.14 -0.98
CA LEU A 34 -3.14 -9.25 -1.78
C LEU A 34 -3.43 -9.27 -3.28
N LEU A 35 -4.45 -10.01 -3.71
CA LEU A 35 -4.89 -10.03 -5.11
C LEU A 35 -5.39 -8.64 -5.54
N ALA A 36 -6.14 -7.94 -4.68
CA ALA A 36 -6.56 -6.57 -4.97
C ALA A 36 -5.38 -5.59 -5.12
N LEU A 37 -4.30 -5.77 -4.34
CA LEU A 37 -3.07 -4.98 -4.50
C LEU A 37 -2.34 -5.31 -5.80
N GLN A 38 -2.30 -6.59 -6.19
CA GLN A 38 -1.71 -7.04 -7.45
C GLN A 38 -2.47 -6.47 -8.66
N ASP A 39 -3.80 -6.45 -8.60
CA ASP A 39 -4.67 -5.97 -9.69
C ASP A 39 -4.86 -4.45 -9.69
N HIS A 40 -4.20 -3.71 -8.79
CA HIS A 40 -4.36 -2.28 -8.69
C HIS A 40 -3.83 -1.56 -9.95
N ALA A 41 -4.60 -0.61 -10.49
CA ALA A 41 -4.24 0.12 -11.71
C ALA A 41 -2.91 0.88 -11.58
N GLY A 42 -2.74 1.66 -10.50
CA GLY A 42 -1.47 2.31 -10.16
C GLY A 42 -0.26 1.38 -10.15
N ARG A 43 -0.41 0.14 -9.69
CA ARG A 43 0.69 -0.84 -9.67
C ARG A 43 1.09 -1.24 -11.08
N ARG A 44 0.13 -1.62 -11.93
CA ARG A 44 0.41 -1.97 -13.33
C ARG A 44 1.10 -0.83 -14.08
N LEU A 45 0.73 0.41 -13.77
CA LEU A 45 1.37 1.59 -14.35
C LEU A 45 2.81 1.77 -13.86
N LEU A 46 3.06 1.56 -12.56
CA LEU A 46 4.42 1.62 -11.99
C LEU A 46 5.33 0.55 -12.59
N GLU A 47 4.85 -0.67 -12.77
CA GLU A 47 5.59 -1.79 -13.39
C GLU A 47 5.89 -1.55 -14.88
N GLY A 48 5.02 -0.82 -15.60
CA GLY A 48 5.14 -0.59 -17.04
C GLY A 48 5.82 0.71 -17.45
N ALA A 49 5.99 1.66 -16.52
CA ALA A 49 6.52 2.98 -16.81
C ALA A 49 8.04 3.07 -16.61
N ARG A 50 8.69 3.95 -17.38
CA ARG A 50 10.06 4.38 -17.07
C ARG A 50 10.02 5.40 -15.95
N LEU A 51 10.16 4.92 -14.72
CA LEU A 51 10.15 5.75 -13.52
C LEU A 51 11.47 6.51 -13.36
N THR A 52 11.39 7.66 -12.72
CA THR A 52 12.55 8.50 -12.37
C THR A 52 12.34 9.14 -11.00
N GLY A 53 13.43 9.52 -10.34
CA GLY A 53 13.37 10.41 -9.17
C GLY A 53 12.69 9.75 -7.98
N LEU A 54 11.80 10.49 -7.29
CA LEU A 54 11.20 10.02 -6.04
C LEU A 54 10.33 8.77 -6.24
N THR A 55 9.66 8.70 -7.38
CA THR A 55 8.81 7.55 -7.70
C THR A 55 9.61 6.27 -7.89
N GLU A 56 10.75 6.35 -8.58
CA GLU A 56 11.66 5.20 -8.79
C GLU A 56 12.23 4.67 -7.46
N GLU A 57 12.74 5.58 -6.61
CA GLU A 57 13.29 5.23 -5.30
C GLU A 57 12.26 4.54 -4.41
N ARG A 58 11.04 5.11 -4.33
CA ARG A 58 9.97 4.55 -3.51
C ARG A 58 9.37 3.28 -4.09
N TRP A 59 9.30 3.17 -5.42
CA TRP A 59 8.79 1.97 -6.06
C TRP A 59 9.73 0.79 -5.83
N THR A 60 11.04 0.99 -5.96
CA THR A 60 12.04 -0.07 -5.68
C THR A 60 11.90 -0.63 -4.26
N ALA A 61 11.69 0.26 -3.26
CA ALA A 61 11.46 -0.16 -1.88
C ALA A 61 10.11 -0.86 -1.69
N ALA A 62 9.06 -0.40 -2.39
CA ALA A 62 7.76 -1.04 -2.38
C ALA A 62 7.78 -2.43 -3.03
N GLU A 63 8.50 -2.63 -4.14
CA GLU A 63 8.67 -3.93 -4.78
C GLU A 63 9.33 -4.96 -3.86
N ALA A 64 10.38 -4.54 -3.14
CA ALA A 64 11.00 -5.38 -2.13
C ALA A 64 10.02 -5.72 -0.99
N SER A 65 9.22 -4.75 -0.57
CA SER A 65 8.19 -4.93 0.48
C SER A 65 7.07 -5.87 0.04
N ILE A 66 6.62 -5.75 -1.20
CA ILE A 66 5.62 -6.64 -1.83
C ILE A 66 6.16 -8.07 -1.94
N THR A 67 7.41 -8.23 -2.35
CA THR A 67 8.06 -9.55 -2.44
C THR A 67 8.11 -10.22 -1.08
N LEU A 68 8.51 -9.46 -0.05
CA LEU A 68 8.53 -9.94 1.32
C LEU A 68 7.11 -10.25 1.84
N LEU A 69 6.13 -9.45 1.49
CA LEU A 69 4.73 -9.65 1.84
C LEU A 69 4.20 -11.00 1.33
N TRP A 70 4.47 -11.34 0.07
CA TRP A 70 4.12 -12.66 -0.48
C TRP A 70 4.88 -13.79 0.21
N THR A 71 6.16 -13.60 0.51
CA THR A 71 6.94 -14.59 1.27
C THR A 71 6.35 -14.86 2.66
N CYS A 72 5.90 -13.80 3.35
CA CYS A 72 5.20 -13.92 4.63
C CYS A 72 3.86 -14.65 4.47
N PHE A 73 3.10 -14.37 3.41
CA PHE A 73 1.83 -15.04 3.13
C PHE A 73 1.99 -16.53 2.83
N ASP A 74 3.01 -16.91 2.05
CA ASP A 74 3.32 -18.31 1.76
C ASP A 74 3.65 -19.07 3.05
N ALA A 75 4.48 -18.48 3.92
CA ALA A 75 4.83 -19.07 5.21
C ALA A 75 3.62 -19.21 6.14
N TYR A 76 2.72 -18.22 6.15
CA TYR A 76 1.45 -18.29 6.88
C TYR A 76 0.54 -19.41 6.34
N THR A 77 0.45 -19.53 5.01
CA THR A 77 -0.33 -20.57 4.32
C THR A 77 0.20 -21.97 4.66
N ASP A 78 1.52 -22.15 4.69
CA ASP A 78 2.17 -23.40 5.06
C ASP A 78 1.94 -23.80 6.53
N ALA A 79 2.00 -22.83 7.45
CA ALA A 79 1.70 -23.08 8.85
C ALA A 79 0.22 -23.48 9.04
N LEU A 80 -0.70 -22.80 8.38
CA LEU A 80 -2.13 -23.11 8.43
C LEU A 80 -2.45 -24.49 7.81
N ARG A 81 -1.77 -24.85 6.72
CA ARG A 81 -1.86 -26.18 6.10
C ARG A 81 -1.39 -27.26 7.07
N THR A 82 -0.22 -27.08 7.67
CA THR A 82 0.33 -27.99 8.69
C THR A 82 -0.66 -28.20 9.84
N ALA A 83 -1.27 -27.12 10.33
CA ALA A 83 -2.27 -27.17 11.40
C ALA A 83 -3.50 -28.01 11.01
N ARG A 84 -4.00 -27.83 9.78
CA ARG A 84 -5.13 -28.59 9.22
C ARG A 84 -4.79 -30.06 9.00
N ASP A 85 -3.55 -30.36 8.60
CA ASP A 85 -3.11 -31.74 8.39
C ASP A 85 -3.02 -32.51 9.72
N ILE A 86 -2.48 -31.90 10.78
CA ILE A 86 -2.49 -32.47 12.14
C ILE A 86 -3.93 -32.74 12.59
N ARG A 87 -4.81 -31.76 12.38
CA ARG A 87 -6.25 -31.84 12.67
C ARG A 87 -6.98 -32.95 11.89
N ALA A 88 -6.52 -33.31 10.70
CA ALA A 88 -7.12 -34.33 9.85
C ALA A 88 -6.62 -35.76 10.16
N ARG A 89 -5.60 -35.92 11.02
CA ARG A 89 -5.03 -37.24 11.37
C ARG A 89 -6.11 -38.13 12.01
N ARG A 90 -6.15 -39.42 11.63
CA ARG A 90 -7.09 -40.41 12.20
C ARG A 90 -6.99 -40.56 13.73
N ARG A 91 -5.86 -40.16 14.34
CA ARG A 91 -5.56 -40.27 15.78
C ARG A 91 -5.66 -38.94 16.55
N TRP A 92 -6.17 -37.87 15.92
CA TRP A 92 -6.25 -36.49 16.41
C TRP A 92 -6.93 -36.29 17.80
N SER A 93 -7.46 -37.36 18.40
CA SER A 93 -7.90 -37.37 19.79
C SER A 93 -6.77 -37.38 20.84
N SER A 94 -5.51 -37.52 20.44
CA SER A 94 -4.39 -37.69 21.39
C SER A 94 -3.99 -36.37 22.06
N ARG A 95 -3.48 -36.46 23.29
CA ARG A 95 -2.97 -35.28 24.03
C ARG A 95 -1.72 -34.70 23.36
N GLU A 96 -0.91 -35.52 22.68
CA GLU A 96 0.26 -35.08 21.94
C GLU A 96 -0.13 -34.20 20.75
N ASP A 97 -1.15 -34.58 19.96
CA ASP A 97 -1.62 -33.76 18.84
C ASP A 97 -2.17 -32.39 19.32
N LEU A 98 -2.81 -32.33 20.49
CA LEU A 98 -3.30 -31.07 21.08
C LEU A 98 -2.16 -30.17 21.56
N VAL A 99 -1.07 -30.74 22.08
CA VAL A 99 0.13 -29.99 22.45
C VAL A 99 0.80 -29.44 21.19
N GLU A 100 1.03 -30.28 20.17
CA GLU A 100 1.62 -29.88 18.88
C GLU A 100 0.81 -28.73 18.23
N LEU A 101 -0.53 -28.82 18.26
CA LEU A 101 -1.39 -27.74 17.74
C LEU A 101 -1.37 -26.48 18.61
N THR A 102 -1.30 -26.62 19.93
CA THR A 102 -1.24 -25.45 20.83
C THR A 102 0.06 -24.68 20.61
N GLU A 103 1.19 -25.39 20.47
CA GLU A 103 2.49 -24.79 20.14
C GLU A 103 2.48 -24.11 18.78
N LEU A 104 1.87 -24.74 17.76
CA LEU A 104 1.76 -24.14 16.42
C LEU A 104 0.85 -22.90 16.41
N LEU A 105 -0.25 -22.89 17.18
CA LEU A 105 -1.24 -21.81 17.16
C LEU A 105 -0.89 -20.63 18.07
N ARG A 106 -0.13 -20.85 19.14
CA ARG A 106 0.22 -19.81 20.13
C ARG A 106 1.71 -19.53 20.22
N GLY A 107 2.56 -20.43 19.77
CA GLY A 107 4.01 -20.23 19.74
C GLY A 107 4.48 -19.47 18.51
N ASP A 108 5.77 -19.61 18.20
CA ASP A 108 6.43 -18.96 17.06
C ASP A 108 6.85 -19.98 15.99
N PRO A 109 5.90 -20.59 15.26
CA PRO A 109 6.20 -21.71 14.37
C PRO A 109 6.90 -21.31 13.07
N VAL A 110 6.82 -20.03 12.68
CA VAL A 110 7.31 -19.57 11.39
C VAL A 110 8.72 -19.00 11.53
N ALA A 111 9.69 -19.62 10.86
CA ALA A 111 11.05 -19.11 10.76
C ALA A 111 11.26 -18.44 9.40
N LEU A 112 11.42 -17.12 9.36
CA LEU A 112 11.74 -16.38 8.15
C LEU A 112 13.20 -15.95 8.17
N ALA A 113 13.90 -16.10 7.05
CA ALA A 113 15.21 -15.49 6.88
C ALA A 113 15.10 -13.99 7.12
N GLY A 114 15.95 -13.45 7.99
CA GLY A 114 15.89 -12.04 8.35
C GLY A 114 16.00 -11.16 7.10
N GLY A 115 14.97 -10.37 6.82
CA GLY A 115 14.92 -9.45 5.67
C GLY A 115 15.93 -8.29 5.71
N SER A 116 17.01 -8.39 6.50
CA SER A 116 18.09 -7.42 6.59
C SER A 116 19.44 -8.15 6.65
N PRO A 117 20.50 -7.63 5.99
CA PRO A 117 21.81 -8.26 6.01
C PRO A 117 22.32 -8.44 7.44
N GLY A 118 22.53 -9.69 7.87
CA GLY A 118 23.09 -10.03 9.18
C GLY A 118 22.11 -10.52 10.24
N ARG A 119 20.79 -10.54 9.99
CA ARG A 119 19.84 -11.20 10.90
C ARG A 119 19.69 -12.68 10.56
N LEU A 120 20.28 -13.52 11.41
CA LEU A 120 19.99 -14.95 11.48
C LEU A 120 18.48 -15.12 11.74
N SER A 121 17.83 -15.99 10.96
CA SER A 121 16.39 -16.31 10.95
C SER A 121 15.57 -15.83 12.17
N GLU A 122 14.53 -15.05 11.92
CA GLU A 122 13.62 -14.54 12.95
C GLU A 122 12.37 -15.42 13.01
N ARG A 123 11.96 -15.77 14.25
CA ARG A 123 10.75 -16.57 14.49
C ARG A 123 9.56 -15.67 14.75
N TYR A 124 8.43 -16.03 14.15
CA TYR A 124 7.18 -15.30 14.23
C TYR A 124 6.05 -16.23 14.68
N SER A 125 5.24 -15.74 15.60
CA SER A 125 3.87 -16.23 15.79
C SER A 125 3.01 -15.88 14.58
N LEU A 126 1.91 -16.60 14.39
CA LEU A 126 0.96 -16.32 13.32
C LEU A 126 0.41 -14.88 13.41
N ALA A 127 0.12 -14.39 14.61
CA ALA A 127 -0.35 -13.02 14.83
C ALA A 127 0.72 -11.98 14.46
N ALA A 128 1.96 -12.18 14.91
CA ALA A 128 3.06 -11.26 14.58
C ALA A 128 3.38 -11.25 13.07
N LEU A 129 3.21 -12.39 12.40
CA LEU A 129 3.35 -12.49 10.96
C LEU A 129 2.27 -11.68 10.24
N VAL A 130 1.01 -11.77 10.68
CA VAL A 130 -0.10 -10.98 10.14
C VAL A 130 0.13 -9.48 10.37
N ASP A 131 0.56 -9.06 11.56
CA ASP A 131 0.87 -7.66 11.83
C ASP A 131 1.95 -7.12 10.88
N ARG A 132 3.03 -7.91 10.69
CA ARG A 132 4.08 -7.57 9.73
C ARG A 132 3.54 -7.47 8.29
N MET A 133 2.67 -8.41 7.90
CA MET A 133 2.03 -8.37 6.58
C MET A 133 1.16 -7.11 6.41
N ASN A 134 0.42 -6.72 7.44
CA ASN A 134 -0.42 -5.52 7.41
C ASN A 134 0.43 -4.25 7.24
N GLU A 135 1.58 -4.15 7.89
CA GLU A 135 2.51 -3.03 7.72
C GLU A 135 3.07 -2.95 6.30
N LEU A 136 3.54 -4.09 5.76
CA LEU A 136 4.07 -4.19 4.40
C LEU A 136 2.98 -3.85 3.37
N TYR A 137 1.77 -4.37 3.58
CA TYR A 137 0.60 -4.09 2.75
C TYR A 137 0.25 -2.61 2.76
N ALA A 138 0.11 -2.00 3.95
CA ALA A 138 -0.27 -0.60 4.08
C ALA A 138 0.74 0.34 3.40
N SER A 139 2.04 0.10 3.61
CA SER A 139 3.11 0.88 2.97
C SER A 139 3.07 0.76 1.43
N SER A 140 2.89 -0.47 0.93
CA SER A 140 2.85 -0.75 -0.51
C SER A 140 1.58 -0.16 -1.16
N LEU A 141 0.44 -0.28 -0.50
CA LEU A 141 -0.83 0.27 -0.98
C LEU A 141 -0.80 1.81 -1.00
N ASP A 142 -0.28 2.45 0.05
CA ASP A 142 -0.13 3.91 0.13
C ASP A 142 0.64 4.46 -1.08
N MET A 143 1.72 3.79 -1.45
CA MET A 143 2.54 4.12 -2.61
C MET A 143 1.76 3.99 -3.92
N VAL A 144 1.12 2.84 -4.14
CA VAL A 144 0.36 2.53 -5.35
C VAL A 144 -0.84 3.48 -5.53
N VAL A 145 -1.57 3.78 -4.45
CA VAL A 145 -2.70 4.71 -4.46
C VAL A 145 -2.24 6.15 -4.71
N ALA A 146 -1.12 6.57 -4.13
CA ALA A 146 -0.56 7.91 -4.37
C ALA A 146 -0.18 8.11 -5.85
N ALA A 147 0.48 7.13 -6.47
CA ALA A 147 0.81 7.18 -7.88
C ALA A 147 -0.45 7.21 -8.78
N ASP A 148 -1.41 6.33 -8.50
CA ASP A 148 -2.69 6.25 -9.23
C ASP A 148 -3.47 7.58 -9.18
N ALA A 149 -3.53 8.21 -8.02
CA ALA A 149 -4.24 9.47 -7.84
C ALA A 149 -3.62 10.64 -8.63
N VAL A 150 -2.29 10.66 -8.80
CA VAL A 150 -1.63 11.67 -9.64
C VAL A 150 -1.88 11.36 -11.12
N TRP A 151 -1.66 10.13 -11.55
CA TRP A 151 -1.79 9.75 -12.97
C TRP A 151 -3.24 9.78 -13.49
N SER A 152 -4.22 9.51 -12.65
CA SER A 152 -5.65 9.59 -13.03
C SER A 152 -6.14 11.02 -13.25
N ALA A 153 -5.45 12.03 -12.70
CA ALA A 153 -5.92 13.42 -12.74
C ALA A 153 -4.99 14.38 -13.48
N LEU A 154 -3.70 14.37 -13.16
CA LEU A 154 -2.78 15.44 -13.53
C LEU A 154 -2.41 15.44 -15.03
N PRO A 155 -2.12 14.29 -15.67
CA PRO A 155 -1.94 14.21 -17.12
C PRO A 155 -3.07 14.86 -17.93
N ALA A 156 -4.32 14.45 -17.67
CA ALA A 156 -5.48 14.97 -18.38
C ALA A 156 -5.67 16.48 -18.20
N ARG A 157 -5.39 17.01 -17.00
CA ARG A 157 -5.45 18.46 -16.74
C ARG A 157 -4.38 19.22 -17.51
N ILE A 158 -3.16 18.68 -17.61
CA ILE A 158 -2.09 19.28 -18.40
C ILE A 158 -2.45 19.25 -19.89
N ASP A 159 -3.01 18.15 -20.37
CA ASP A 159 -3.43 18.00 -21.77
C ASP A 159 -4.54 19.01 -22.13
N LEU A 160 -5.47 19.27 -21.22
CA LEU A 160 -6.49 20.33 -21.38
C LEU A 160 -5.87 21.73 -21.46
N LEU A 161 -4.91 22.05 -20.59
CA LEU A 161 -4.19 23.32 -20.60
C LEU A 161 -3.36 23.49 -21.88
N ALA A 162 -2.70 22.43 -22.33
CA ALA A 162 -1.94 22.43 -23.58
C ALA A 162 -2.86 22.67 -24.79
N ALA A 163 -4.05 22.07 -24.81
CA ALA A 163 -5.03 22.29 -25.87
C ALA A 163 -5.56 23.74 -25.90
N GLU A 164 -5.80 24.35 -24.74
CA GLU A 164 -6.20 25.76 -24.65
C GLU A 164 -5.08 26.71 -25.08
N LEU A 165 -3.84 26.43 -24.65
CA LEU A 165 -2.68 27.18 -25.07
C LEU A 165 -2.50 27.11 -26.59
N GLN A 166 -2.68 25.94 -27.20
CA GLN A 166 -2.61 25.76 -28.64
C GLN A 166 -3.71 26.55 -29.39
N ARG A 167 -4.91 26.70 -28.81
CA ARG A 167 -5.96 27.58 -29.37
C ARG A 167 -5.53 29.04 -29.30
N THR A 168 -5.06 29.48 -28.15
CA THR A 168 -4.57 30.86 -27.92
C THR A 168 -3.42 31.20 -28.86
N SER A 169 -2.45 30.29 -29.02
CA SER A 169 -1.34 30.45 -29.96
C SER A 169 -1.83 30.63 -31.39
N ARG A 170 -2.79 29.84 -31.86
CA ARG A 170 -3.36 30.00 -33.22
C ARG A 170 -4.01 31.37 -33.41
N LEU A 171 -4.74 31.86 -32.41
CA LEU A 171 -5.33 33.21 -32.45
C LEU A 171 -4.26 34.30 -32.48
N ALA A 172 -3.23 34.19 -31.64
CA ALA A 172 -2.11 35.12 -31.61
C ALA A 172 -1.40 35.20 -32.99
N HIS A 173 -1.15 34.03 -33.61
CA HIS A 173 -0.56 33.96 -34.95
C HIS A 173 -1.43 34.65 -36.01
N SER A 174 -2.76 34.58 -35.89
CA SER A 174 -3.68 35.24 -36.84
C SER A 174 -3.61 36.77 -36.81
N VAL A 175 -3.14 37.35 -35.70
CA VAL A 175 -2.95 38.81 -35.56
C VAL A 175 -1.48 39.24 -35.63
N GLY A 176 -0.61 38.36 -36.12
CA GLY A 176 0.82 38.66 -36.34
C GLY A 176 1.73 38.44 -35.14
N VAL A 177 1.22 37.89 -34.02
CA VAL A 177 2.04 37.53 -32.87
C VAL A 177 2.67 36.15 -33.12
N ARG A 178 3.96 36.12 -33.44
CA ARG A 178 4.71 34.91 -33.75
C ARG A 178 5.96 34.78 -32.87
N PRO A 179 6.39 33.55 -32.51
CA PRO A 179 7.68 33.33 -31.89
C PRO A 179 8.82 33.88 -32.75
N GLY A 180 9.82 34.50 -32.13
CA GLY A 180 10.96 35.16 -32.77
C GLY A 180 10.66 36.55 -33.33
N GLU A 181 9.40 36.91 -33.52
CA GLU A 181 8.98 38.21 -34.07
C GLU A 181 8.30 39.10 -33.03
N HIS A 182 7.68 38.51 -32.01
CA HIS A 182 6.94 39.22 -30.98
C HIS A 182 7.15 38.59 -29.59
N PRO A 183 7.42 39.37 -28.52
CA PRO A 183 7.67 38.83 -27.17
C PRO A 183 6.54 37.93 -26.65
N ALA A 184 5.28 38.29 -26.90
CA ALA A 184 4.15 37.43 -26.53
C ALA A 184 4.12 36.08 -27.28
N GLY A 185 4.67 36.01 -28.49
CA GLY A 185 4.84 34.75 -29.22
C GLY A 185 5.91 33.87 -28.58
N ASP A 186 7.03 34.48 -28.17
CA ASP A 186 8.10 33.79 -27.41
C ASP A 186 7.58 33.26 -26.07
N ASP A 187 6.72 34.03 -25.38
CA ASP A 187 6.10 33.62 -24.13
C ASP A 187 5.18 32.40 -24.32
N LEU A 188 4.33 32.41 -25.35
CA LEU A 188 3.45 31.27 -25.65
C LEU A 188 4.25 30.01 -25.98
N GLU A 189 5.34 30.14 -26.74
CA GLU A 189 6.24 29.02 -27.05
C GLU A 189 6.94 28.50 -25.79
N ARG A 190 7.41 29.41 -24.93
CA ARG A 190 8.04 29.07 -23.65
C ARG A 190 7.06 28.30 -22.75
N ILE A 191 5.83 28.78 -22.59
CA ILE A 191 4.80 28.11 -21.78
C ILE A 191 4.47 26.74 -22.38
N THR A 192 4.42 26.63 -23.71
CA THR A 192 4.20 25.34 -24.40
C THR A 192 5.28 24.34 -24.02
N ARG A 193 6.56 24.74 -24.12
CA ARG A 193 7.69 23.90 -23.70
C ARG A 193 7.63 23.54 -22.21
N THR A 194 7.19 24.47 -21.36
CA THR A 194 7.00 24.21 -19.92
C THR A 194 5.92 23.17 -19.66
N LEU A 195 4.76 23.26 -20.32
CA LEU A 195 3.68 22.27 -20.15
C LEU A 195 4.08 20.89 -20.66
N THR A 196 4.78 20.81 -21.80
CA THR A 196 5.31 19.54 -22.31
C THR A 196 6.28 18.89 -21.31
N ARG A 197 7.23 19.67 -20.77
CA ARG A 197 8.16 19.17 -19.75
C ARG A 197 7.43 18.72 -18.48
N LEU A 198 6.46 19.50 -18.02
CA LEU A 198 5.66 19.14 -16.85
C LEU A 198 4.90 17.83 -17.10
N ARG A 199 4.35 17.65 -18.31
CA ARG A 199 3.64 16.43 -18.70
C ARG A 199 4.54 15.20 -18.68
N GLU A 200 5.78 15.33 -19.16
CA GLU A 200 6.80 14.28 -19.12
C GLU A 200 7.18 13.94 -17.67
N GLN A 201 7.49 14.97 -16.85
CA GLN A 201 7.86 14.80 -15.45
C GLN A 201 6.75 14.15 -14.62
N VAL A 202 5.49 14.52 -14.82
CA VAL A 202 4.35 13.93 -14.10
C VAL A 202 4.17 12.45 -14.45
N VAL A 203 4.49 12.04 -15.68
CA VAL A 203 4.41 10.63 -16.06
C VAL A 203 5.60 9.82 -15.56
N SER A 204 6.80 10.38 -15.51
CA SER A 204 7.98 9.65 -15.02
C SER A 204 8.15 9.69 -13.50
N ASP A 205 7.69 10.76 -12.84
CA ASP A 205 7.79 10.96 -11.39
C ASP A 205 6.49 11.54 -10.78
N PRO A 206 5.37 10.78 -10.77
CA PRO A 206 4.11 11.23 -10.18
C PRO A 206 4.20 11.63 -8.71
N LEU A 207 5.00 10.92 -7.90
CA LEU A 207 5.06 11.18 -6.46
C LEU A 207 5.69 12.52 -6.11
N ALA A 208 6.52 13.09 -6.98
CA ALA A 208 7.02 14.46 -6.80
C ALA A 208 5.87 15.49 -6.75
N TYR A 209 4.72 15.17 -7.35
CA TYR A 209 3.53 16.01 -7.38
C TYR A 209 2.44 15.56 -6.42
N TRP A 210 2.65 14.45 -5.70
CA TRP A 210 1.73 13.98 -4.69
C TRP A 210 1.78 14.88 -3.46
N LYS A 211 0.66 15.53 -3.17
CA LYS A 211 0.41 16.14 -1.86
C LYS A 211 -0.58 15.24 -1.15
N ARG A 212 -0.19 14.63 -0.03
CA ARG A 212 -1.16 14.02 0.89
C ARG A 212 -2.21 15.08 1.16
N ALA A 213 -3.48 14.77 0.89
CA ALA A 213 -4.57 15.68 1.18
C ALA A 213 -4.52 16.00 2.69
N GLU A 214 -3.94 17.15 3.05
CA GLU A 214 -4.17 17.73 4.36
C GLU A 214 -5.69 17.82 4.49
N LYS A 215 -6.24 17.10 5.48
CA LYS A 215 -7.66 17.11 5.78
C LYS A 215 -8.10 18.57 5.96
N GLN A 216 -8.61 19.17 4.90
CA GLN A 216 -9.25 20.48 4.92
C GLN A 216 -10.67 20.33 5.49
N PHE A 217 -10.77 19.70 6.66
CA PHE A 217 -11.99 19.48 7.42
C PHE A 217 -11.69 19.84 8.88
N GLY A 218 -11.76 21.14 9.20
CA GLY A 218 -11.44 21.55 10.58
C GLY A 218 -11.47 23.03 10.93
N ALA A 219 -12.15 23.93 10.21
CA ALA A 219 -12.36 25.30 10.72
C ALA A 219 -13.62 25.98 10.16
N ARG A 220 -14.77 25.30 10.26
CA ARG A 220 -16.09 25.96 10.27
C ARG A 220 -16.90 25.50 11.48
N ARG A 221 -16.41 25.83 12.67
CA ARG A 221 -17.27 25.98 13.86
C ARG A 221 -17.52 27.47 14.01
N ARG A 222 -18.63 27.99 13.46
CA ARG A 222 -19.86 28.30 14.22
C ARG A 222 -19.55 28.97 15.57
N THR A 223 -19.33 30.28 15.55
CA THR A 223 -19.69 31.16 16.65
C THR A 223 -20.95 31.92 16.26
N ALA A 224 -22.10 31.24 16.40
CA ALA A 224 -23.40 31.89 16.43
C ALA A 224 -24.22 31.27 17.56
N ARG A 225 -24.47 32.10 18.59
CA ARG A 225 -25.54 32.15 19.62
C ARG A 225 -24.93 32.46 20.98
N HIS A 226 -25.08 33.68 21.50
CA HIS A 226 -26.26 34.30 22.15
C HIS A 226 -26.49 33.88 23.61
N HIS A 227 -26.23 34.84 24.51
CA HIS A 227 -26.94 35.23 25.76
C HIS A 227 -25.92 36.00 26.61
N GLY A 228 -26.14 37.19 27.18
CA GLY A 228 -27.39 37.82 27.63
C GLY A 228 -27.27 38.08 29.14
N LEU A 229 -27.45 39.35 29.56
CA LEU A 229 -27.72 39.88 30.92
C LEU A 229 -26.50 40.00 31.88
N ARG A 230 -26.01 41.23 32.15
CA ARG A 230 -26.43 42.26 33.17
C ARG A 230 -25.69 42.07 34.52
N PRO A 231 -25.44 43.13 35.33
CA PRO A 231 -26.40 44.16 35.80
C PRO A 231 -26.29 45.53 35.12
#